data_AF-K1TT29-F1
#
_entry.id   AF-K1TT29-F1
#
_cell.length_a   1.000
_cell.length_b   1.000
_cell.length_c   1.000
_cell.angle_alpha   90.00
_cell.angle_beta   90.00
_cell.angle_gamma   90.00
#
_symmetry.space_group_name_H-M   'P 1'
#
loop_
_entity.id
_entity.type
_entity.pdbx_description
1 polymer ?
#
loop_
_entity_poly.entity_id
_entity_poly.type
_entity_poly.pdbx_seq_one_letter_code
_entity_poly.pdbx_strand_id
1 'polypeptide(L)'
;MVIQYMNSLYDTEYVAVRFGNVLGSNGSVVPLFKKQIANGGPVTVTHPEIIRYFMTIPEAVSLVLEAGAYAEGGEIFILDMGEPVKILDLAKNMIRLSGLTPGEDIEIQFTGLRPGEKLYEELLIDEENKKETKNKRIFIGSPRMMETEQFSELIAELD
;
A
#
# COMPACT_ATOMS: atom_id res chain seq x y z
N MET A 1 -1.79 -7.44 -16.22
CA MET A 1 -2.43 -8.08 -17.39
C MET A 1 -3.46 -7.13 -18.02
N VAL A 2 -4.49 -6.67 -17.30
CA VAL A 2 -5.44 -5.67 -17.85
C VAL A 2 -4.76 -4.42 -18.41
N ILE A 3 -3.81 -3.83 -17.67
CA ILE A 3 -3.08 -2.62 -18.09
C ILE A 3 -2.36 -2.86 -19.43
N GLN A 4 -1.62 -3.97 -19.53
CA GLN A 4 -0.88 -4.33 -20.75
C GLN A 4 -1.83 -4.65 -21.91
N TYR A 5 -2.93 -5.35 -21.64
CA TYR A 5 -3.95 -5.68 -22.63
C TYR A 5 -4.63 -4.42 -23.19
N MET A 6 -5.05 -3.49 -22.34
CA MET A 6 -5.66 -2.24 -22.80
C MET A 6 -4.66 -1.39 -23.59
N ASN A 7 -3.39 -1.37 -23.16
CA ASN A 7 -2.31 -0.67 -23.86
C ASN A 7 -1.96 -1.27 -25.22
N SER A 8 -2.24 -2.56 -25.47
CA SER A 8 -2.00 -3.17 -26.78
C SER A 8 -3.14 -2.95 -27.77
N LEU A 9 -4.33 -2.58 -27.29
CA LEU A 9 -5.53 -2.40 -28.12
C LEU A 9 -5.79 -0.97 -28.59
N TYR A 10 -5.27 0.03 -27.87
CA TYR A 10 -5.58 1.44 -28.12
C TYR A 10 -4.33 2.31 -28.08
N ASP A 11 -4.39 3.46 -28.75
CA ASP A 11 -3.31 4.48 -28.73
C ASP A 11 -3.20 5.22 -27.38
N THR A 12 -4.09 4.96 -26.43
CA THR A 12 -4.01 5.54 -25.08
C THR A 12 -2.98 4.77 -24.27
N GLU A 13 -2.04 5.49 -23.65
CA GLU A 13 -1.07 4.90 -22.73
C GLU A 13 -1.75 4.55 -21.40
N TYR A 14 -1.73 3.26 -21.05
CA TYR A 14 -2.25 2.77 -19.77
C TYR A 14 -1.09 2.35 -18.88
N VAL A 15 -1.03 2.91 -17.66
CA VAL A 15 -0.05 2.55 -16.65
C VAL A 15 -0.70 2.39 -15.29
N ALA A 16 -0.04 1.65 -14.40
CA ALA A 16 -0.44 1.56 -13.01
C ALA A 16 0.74 1.82 -12.08
N VAL A 17 0.47 2.48 -10.95
CA VAL A 17 1.45 2.65 -9.86
C VAL A 17 0.92 1.91 -8.63
N ARG A 18 1.72 1.01 -8.08
CA ARG A 18 1.42 0.23 -6.88
C ARG A 18 2.29 0.69 -5.72
N PHE A 19 1.65 0.92 -4.58
CA PHE A 19 2.31 1.32 -3.34
C PHE A 19 1.48 0.89 -2.13
N GLY A 20 2.13 0.91 -0.96
CA GLY A 20 1.52 0.50 0.30
C GLY A 20 0.60 1.55 0.92
N ASN A 21 0.49 1.53 2.24
CA ASN A 21 -0.40 2.42 2.96
C ASN A 21 0.10 3.88 2.93
N VAL A 22 -0.86 4.80 2.96
CA VAL A 22 -0.57 6.24 3.04
C VAL A 22 -0.97 6.75 4.42
N LEU A 23 -0.05 7.43 5.10
CA LEU A 23 -0.26 7.95 6.44
C LEU A 23 -1.38 9.00 6.44
N GLY A 24 -2.36 8.81 7.32
CA GLY A 24 -3.43 9.79 7.51
C GLY A 24 -4.47 9.82 6.38
N SER A 25 -4.47 8.85 5.46
CA SER A 25 -5.51 8.74 4.44
C SER A 25 -6.88 8.42 5.06
N ASN A 26 -7.95 8.76 4.34
CA ASN A 26 -9.32 8.56 4.80
C ASN A 26 -9.60 7.08 5.08
N GLY A 27 -10.22 6.81 6.24
CA GLY A 27 -10.53 5.44 6.67
C GLY A 27 -9.31 4.60 7.08
N SER A 28 -8.10 5.19 7.14
CA SER A 28 -6.91 4.47 7.61
C SER A 28 -6.86 4.34 9.14
N VAL A 29 -5.87 3.58 9.61
CA VAL A 29 -5.65 3.29 11.03
C VAL A 29 -5.31 4.56 11.85
N VAL A 30 -4.66 5.56 11.24
CA VAL A 30 -4.24 6.78 11.95
C VAL A 30 -5.44 7.65 12.37
N PRO A 31 -6.38 8.02 11.48
CA PRO A 31 -7.62 8.69 11.89
C PRO A 31 -8.44 7.91 12.93
N LEU A 32 -8.48 6.57 12.82
CA LEU A 32 -9.15 5.71 13.79
C LEU A 32 -8.51 5.85 15.18
N PHE A 33 -7.19 5.73 15.28
CA PHE A 33 -6.47 5.86 16.54
C PHE A 33 -6.64 7.25 17.14
N LYS A 34 -6.56 8.32 16.33
CA LYS A 34 -6.82 9.69 16.80
C LYS A 34 -8.22 9.81 17.42
N LYS A 35 -9.24 9.24 16.77
CA LYS A 35 -10.61 9.25 17.28
C LYS A 35 -10.76 8.43 18.57
N GLN A 36 -10.13 7.26 18.63
CA GLN A 36 -10.15 6.42 19.83
C GLN A 36 -9.48 7.12 21.02
N ILE A 37 -8.30 7.68 20.80
CA ILE A 37 -7.55 8.45 21.82
C ILE A 37 -8.37 9.64 22.30
N ALA A 38 -8.94 10.43 21.39
CA ALA A 38 -9.77 11.59 21.74
C ALA A 38 -11.02 11.22 22.56
N ASN A 39 -11.52 9.99 22.43
CA ASN A 39 -12.66 9.46 23.19
C ASN A 39 -12.25 8.74 24.48
N GLY A 40 -10.97 8.73 24.86
CA GLY A 40 -10.46 8.04 26.05
C GLY A 40 -10.11 6.56 25.86
N GLY A 41 -10.07 6.07 24.62
CA GLY A 41 -9.71 4.69 24.30
C GLY A 41 -10.87 3.68 24.47
N PRO A 42 -10.56 2.37 24.42
CA PRO A 42 -9.26 1.80 24.10
C PRO A 42 -8.86 2.02 22.63
N VAL A 43 -7.56 1.97 22.35
CA VAL A 43 -7.06 1.88 20.97
C VAL A 43 -7.08 0.43 20.51
N THR A 44 -7.66 0.14 19.36
CA THR A 44 -7.84 -1.25 18.89
C THR A 44 -6.79 -1.62 17.85
N VAL A 45 -5.99 -2.65 18.12
CA VAL A 45 -5.01 -3.21 17.17
C VAL A 45 -5.45 -4.61 16.77
N THR A 46 -5.38 -4.97 15.50
CA THR A 46 -5.85 -6.29 15.04
C THR A 46 -4.97 -7.42 15.54
N HIS A 47 -3.64 -7.27 15.45
CA HIS A 47 -2.68 -8.27 15.90
C HIS A 47 -1.37 -7.60 16.37
N PRO A 48 -0.68 -8.11 17.41
CA PRO A 48 0.56 -7.51 17.94
C PRO A 48 1.69 -7.42 16.90
N GLU A 49 1.80 -8.45 16.04
CA GLU A 49 2.86 -8.54 15.03
C GLU A 49 2.48 -7.99 13.64
N ILE A 50 1.33 -7.32 13.50
CA ILE A 50 0.92 -6.78 12.20
C ILE A 50 1.81 -5.59 11.81
N ILE A 51 2.39 -5.66 10.61
CA ILE A 51 3.22 -4.58 10.05
C ILE A 51 2.61 -4.06 8.76
N ARG A 52 2.84 -2.78 8.48
CA ARG A 52 2.45 -2.14 7.22
C ARG A 52 3.53 -1.17 6.76
N TYR A 53 3.63 -1.05 5.45
CA TYR A 53 4.49 -0.08 4.79
C TYR A 53 3.76 1.25 4.66
N PHE A 54 4.43 2.33 5.03
CA PHE A 54 3.82 3.65 5.06
C PHE A 54 4.65 4.67 4.32
N MET A 55 3.95 5.57 3.66
CA MET A 55 4.49 6.76 3.04
C MET A 55 3.59 7.94 3.35
N THR A 56 4.12 9.16 3.34
CA THR A 56 3.28 10.36 3.49
C THR A 56 2.51 10.67 2.21
N ILE A 57 1.41 11.41 2.32
CA ILE A 57 0.63 11.83 1.14
C ILE A 57 1.50 12.60 0.12
N PRO A 58 2.31 13.60 0.51
CA PRO A 58 3.12 14.33 -0.46
C PRO A 58 4.15 13.47 -1.18
N GLU A 59 4.78 12.53 -0.47
CA GLU A 59 5.72 11.57 -1.09
C GLU A 59 5.00 10.68 -2.11
N ALA A 60 3.84 10.12 -1.76
CA ALA A 60 3.09 9.24 -2.66
C ALA A 60 2.66 9.98 -3.93
N VAL A 61 2.12 11.18 -3.79
CA VAL A 61 1.73 12.02 -4.93
C VAL A 61 2.93 12.37 -5.80
N SER A 62 4.05 12.78 -5.19
CA SER A 62 5.27 13.14 -5.94
C SER A 62 5.78 11.96 -6.77
N LEU A 63 5.86 10.77 -6.18
CA LEU A 63 6.38 9.58 -6.86
C LEU A 63 5.41 9.07 -7.93
N VAL A 64 4.09 9.18 -7.73
CA VAL A 64 3.09 8.83 -8.75
C VAL A 64 3.19 9.76 -9.96
N LEU A 65 3.31 11.07 -9.74
CA LEU A 65 3.48 12.03 -10.84
C LEU A 65 4.78 11.80 -11.61
N GLU A 66 5.87 11.50 -10.90
CA GLU A 66 7.14 11.18 -11.52
C GLU A 66 7.13 9.86 -12.30
N ALA A 67 6.47 8.81 -11.76
CA ALA A 67 6.25 7.56 -12.49
C ALA A 67 5.45 7.80 -13.78
N GLY A 68 4.43 8.66 -13.74
CA GLY A 68 3.68 9.07 -14.94
C GLY A 68 4.55 9.79 -15.97
N ALA A 69 5.58 10.53 -15.55
CA ALA A 69 6.55 11.15 -16.46
C ALA A 69 7.56 10.14 -17.06
N TYR A 70 7.68 8.94 -16.48
CA TYR A 70 8.51 7.84 -16.99
C TYR A 70 7.74 6.83 -17.83
N ALA A 71 6.41 6.94 -17.89
CA ALA A 71 5.54 6.01 -18.59
C ALA A 71 5.75 6.07 -20.11
N GLU A 72 5.86 4.90 -20.74
CA GLU A 72 5.80 4.72 -22.20
C GLU A 72 4.62 3.80 -22.60
N GLY A 73 3.82 3.33 -21.62
CA GLY A 73 2.64 2.52 -21.82
C GLY A 73 2.84 1.06 -21.41
N GLY A 74 1.89 0.52 -20.65
CA GLY A 74 1.87 -0.87 -20.21
C GLY A 74 2.70 -1.14 -18.95
N GLU A 75 3.37 -0.15 -18.37
CA GLU A 75 4.17 -0.37 -17.15
C GLU A 75 3.30 -0.53 -15.90
N ILE A 76 3.81 -1.34 -14.97
CA ILE A 76 3.36 -1.38 -13.58
C ILE A 76 4.52 -0.87 -12.73
N PHE A 77 4.43 0.39 -12.33
CA PHE A 77 5.38 0.99 -11.42
C PHE A 77 5.12 0.52 -9.99
N ILE A 78 6.19 0.32 -9.24
CA ILE A 78 6.17 -0.08 -7.84
C ILE A 78 7.05 0.90 -7.07
N LEU A 79 6.50 1.47 -5.99
CA LEU A 79 7.22 2.44 -5.19
C LEU A 79 7.99 1.79 -4.04
N ASP A 80 9.18 2.31 -3.76
CA ASP A 80 9.91 2.01 -2.54
C ASP A 80 9.25 2.69 -1.33
N MET A 81 8.69 1.86 -0.47
CA MET A 81 8.01 2.28 0.75
C MET A 81 8.93 2.38 1.96
N GLY A 82 10.21 2.02 1.82
CA GLY A 82 11.16 1.95 2.93
C GLY A 82 10.80 0.86 3.94
N GLU A 83 11.15 1.10 5.21
CA GLU A 83 11.00 0.11 6.27
C GLU A 83 9.53 -0.06 6.73
N PRO A 84 9.10 -1.29 7.03
CA PRO A 84 7.76 -1.53 7.53
C PRO A 84 7.62 -1.06 8.99
N VAL A 85 6.40 -0.69 9.37
CA VAL A 85 6.05 -0.21 10.71
C VAL A 85 5.10 -1.17 11.39
N LYS A 86 5.42 -1.58 12.63
CA LYS A 86 4.49 -2.31 13.51
C LYS A 86 3.32 -1.41 13.91
N ILE A 87 2.09 -1.86 13.65
CA ILE A 87 0.89 -1.07 13.99
C ILE A 87 0.75 -0.88 15.51
N LEU A 88 1.20 -1.85 16.31
CA LEU A 88 1.25 -1.71 17.76
C LEU A 88 2.16 -0.54 18.19
N ASP A 89 3.32 -0.39 17.56
CA ASP A 89 4.25 0.69 17.90
C ASP A 89 3.71 2.04 17.43
N LEU A 90 3.05 2.08 16.27
CA LEU A 90 2.30 3.24 15.81
C LEU A 90 1.23 3.66 16.84
N ALA A 91 0.42 2.73 17.33
CA ALA A 91 -0.60 2.99 18.35
C ALA A 91 0.02 3.59 19.63
N LYS A 92 1.06 2.94 20.17
CA LYS A 92 1.77 3.42 21.37
C LYS A 92 2.34 4.82 21.17
N ASN A 93 2.96 5.08 20.02
CA ASN A 93 3.54 6.39 19.72
C ASN A 93 2.47 7.47 19.61
N MET A 94 1.33 7.17 19.01
CA MET A 94 0.23 8.14 18.92
C MET A 94 -0.37 8.49 20.29
N ILE A 95 -0.50 7.51 21.18
CA ILE A 95 -0.91 7.75 22.57
C ILE A 95 0.10 8.68 23.27
N ARG A 96 1.41 8.38 23.19
CA ARG A 96 2.47 9.22 23.77
C ARG A 96 2.50 10.64 23.23
N LEU A 97 2.36 10.80 21.92
CA LEU A 97 2.31 12.11 21.27
C LEU A 97 1.08 12.94 21.67
N SER A 98 0.05 12.29 22.23
CA SER A 98 -1.12 12.95 22.79
C SER A 98 -0.94 13.33 24.27
N GLY A 99 0.25 13.13 24.84
CA GLY A 99 0.55 13.43 26.24
C GLY A 99 0.08 12.36 27.22
N LEU A 100 -0.23 11.16 26.75
CA LEU A 100 -0.81 10.05 27.52
C LEU A 100 0.13 8.83 27.53
N THR A 101 -0.03 7.96 28.51
CA THR A 101 0.80 6.77 28.73
C THR A 101 0.08 5.51 28.26
N PRO A 102 0.61 4.78 27.25
CA PRO A 102 -0.01 3.54 26.77
C PRO A 102 -0.05 2.47 27.87
N GLY A 103 -1.23 1.89 28.10
CA GLY A 103 -1.45 0.86 29.14
C GLY A 103 -1.75 1.41 30.54
N GLU A 104 -1.62 2.73 30.74
CA GLU A 104 -2.00 3.40 32.00
C GLU A 104 -3.18 4.35 31.75
N ASP A 105 -3.00 5.34 30.88
CA ASP A 105 -4.04 6.30 30.52
C ASP A 105 -4.97 5.78 29.42
N ILE A 106 -4.42 5.02 28.46
CA ILE A 106 -5.18 4.41 27.35
C ILE A 106 -4.75 2.97 27.17
N GLU A 107 -5.72 2.06 27.31
CA GLU A 107 -5.53 0.64 26.99
C GLU A 107 -5.42 0.39 25.48
N ILE A 108 -4.66 -0.64 25.12
CA ILE A 108 -4.61 -1.19 23.76
C ILE A 108 -5.28 -2.55 23.76
N GLN A 109 -6.35 -2.69 22.98
CA GLN A 109 -7.11 -3.94 22.87
C GLN A 109 -6.79 -4.65 21.55
N PHE A 110 -6.51 -5.96 21.63
CA PHE A 110 -6.35 -6.78 20.45
C PHE A 110 -7.70 -7.33 19.97
N THR A 111 -8.07 -7.06 18.72
CA THR A 111 -9.37 -7.47 18.16
C THR A 111 -9.33 -8.74 17.32
N GLY A 112 -8.13 -9.25 17.04
CA GLY A 112 -7.93 -10.32 16.06
C GLY A 112 -7.89 -9.80 14.61
N LEU A 113 -7.38 -10.65 13.73
CA LEU A 113 -7.35 -10.39 12.28
C LEU A 113 -8.76 -10.56 11.69
N ARG A 114 -9.10 -9.70 10.75
CA ARG A 114 -10.33 -9.81 9.97
C ARG A 114 -10.17 -10.88 8.87
N PRO A 115 -11.27 -11.46 8.35
CA PRO A 115 -11.19 -12.38 7.21
C PRO A 115 -10.43 -11.78 6.04
N GLY A 116 -9.39 -12.48 5.57
CA GLY A 116 -8.52 -12.03 4.47
C GLY A 116 -7.44 -11.01 4.87
N GLU A 117 -7.39 -10.56 6.12
CA GLU A 117 -6.36 -9.61 6.58
C GLU A 117 -5.01 -10.32 6.76
N LYS A 118 -4.00 -9.84 6.02
CA LYS A 118 -2.64 -10.39 6.11
C LYS A 118 -1.90 -9.81 7.31
N LEU A 119 -1.07 -10.64 7.96
CA LEU A 119 -0.18 -10.19 9.04
C LEU A 119 0.96 -9.31 8.48
N TYR A 120 1.46 -9.67 7.30
CA TYR A 120 2.51 -9.00 6.55
C TYR A 120 2.00 -8.74 5.14
N GLU A 121 2.19 -7.53 4.61
CA GLU A 121 2.01 -7.30 3.19
C GLU A 121 3.21 -7.86 2.44
N GLU A 122 2.97 -8.42 1.26
CA GLU A 122 4.05 -8.83 0.37
C GLU A 122 4.82 -7.59 -0.08
N LEU A 123 6.16 -7.69 -0.12
CA LEU A 123 6.96 -6.68 -0.79
C LEU A 123 6.48 -6.62 -2.23
N LEU A 124 5.95 -5.47 -2.63
CA LEU A 124 5.46 -5.25 -3.99
C LEU A 124 6.59 -5.38 -5.02
N ILE A 125 7.84 -5.28 -4.56
CA ILE A 125 9.06 -5.37 -5.32
C ILE A 125 9.58 -6.80 -5.25
N ASP A 126 9.43 -7.55 -6.34
CA ASP A 126 10.19 -8.78 -6.56
C ASP A 126 11.62 -8.38 -6.98
N GLU A 127 12.59 -8.62 -6.10
CA GLU A 127 13.98 -8.22 -6.34
C GLU A 127 14.60 -8.91 -7.57
N GLU A 128 14.11 -10.10 -7.93
CA GLU A 128 14.63 -10.86 -9.06
C GLU A 128 14.07 -10.36 -10.40
N ASN A 129 12.94 -9.64 -10.40
CA ASN A 129 12.18 -9.29 -11.60
C ASN A 129 11.81 -7.78 -11.68
N LYS A 130 12.65 -6.90 -11.13
CA LYS A 130 12.46 -5.44 -11.20
C LYS A 130 13.42 -4.76 -12.17
N LYS A 131 12.92 -3.81 -12.95
CA LYS A 131 13.73 -2.86 -13.72
C LYS A 131 13.82 -1.53 -12.97
N GLU A 132 15.03 -1.03 -12.79
CA GLU A 132 15.25 0.27 -12.16
C GLU A 132 14.86 1.43 -13.08
N THR A 133 14.37 2.52 -12.50
CA THR A 133 14.22 3.81 -13.19
C THR A 133 15.35 4.76 -12.80
N LYS A 134 15.31 6.01 -13.30
CA LYS A 134 16.24 7.07 -12.86
C LYS A 134 16.07 7.41 -11.38
N ASN A 135 14.88 7.21 -10.83
CA ASN A 135 14.61 7.40 -9.41
C ASN A 135 14.72 6.07 -8.67
N LYS A 136 15.58 6.01 -7.65
CA LYS A 136 15.83 4.80 -6.85
C LYS A 136 14.65 4.37 -5.98
N ARG A 137 13.58 5.19 -5.90
CA ARG A 137 12.32 4.87 -5.22
C ARG A 137 11.21 4.44 -6.16
N ILE A 138 11.47 4.34 -7.47
CA ILE A 138 10.48 3.93 -8.48
C ILE A 138 11.07 2.78 -9.30
N PHE A 139 10.39 1.65 -9.29
CA PHE A 139 10.75 0.46 -10.04
C PHE A 139 9.66 0.11 -11.03
N ILE A 140 10.01 -0.55 -12.13
CA ILE A 140 9.06 -1.14 -13.07
C ILE A 140 9.04 -2.64 -12.76
N GLY A 141 7.87 -3.15 -12.37
CA GLY A 141 7.67 -4.58 -12.22
C GLY A 141 7.67 -5.26 -13.59
N SER A 142 8.14 -6.51 -13.65
CA SER A 142 8.05 -7.34 -14.85
C SER A 142 6.77 -8.19 -14.78
N PRO A 143 5.63 -7.74 -15.32
CA PRO A 143 4.42 -8.55 -15.31
C PRO A 143 4.64 -9.80 -16.18
N ARG A 144 4.00 -10.92 -15.78
CA ARG A 144 3.78 -12.02 -16.72
C ARG A 144 2.95 -11.50 -17.88
N MET A 145 3.53 -11.55 -19.07
CA MET A 145 2.83 -11.35 -20.32
C MET A 145 1.98 -12.59 -20.59
N MET A 146 0.75 -12.38 -21.03
CA MET A 146 -0.15 -13.40 -21.55
C MET A 146 -0.61 -12.89 -22.92
N GLU A 147 -0.78 -13.82 -23.85
CA GLU A 147 -1.27 -13.49 -25.18
C GLU A 147 -2.68 -12.88 -25.10
N THR A 148 -2.91 -11.90 -25.97
CA THR A 148 -4.12 -11.06 -25.96
C THR A 148 -5.38 -11.92 -26.10
N GLU A 149 -5.35 -12.92 -26.98
CA GLU A 149 -6.45 -13.86 -27.19
C GLU A 149 -6.77 -14.65 -25.91
N GLN A 150 -5.75 -15.24 -25.27
CA GLN A 150 -5.91 -16.01 -24.04
C GLN A 150 -6.48 -15.16 -22.90
N PHE A 151 -6.03 -13.91 -22.79
CA PHE A 151 -6.56 -12.99 -21.79
C PHE A 151 -8.03 -12.65 -22.05
N SER A 152 -8.40 -12.44 -23.32
CA SER A 152 -9.79 -12.14 -23.69
C SER A 152 -10.75 -13.29 -23.42
N GLU A 153 -10.32 -14.53 -23.69
CA GLU A 153 -11.10 -15.74 -23.38
C GLU A 153 -11.35 -15.88 -21.88
N LEU A 154 -10.30 -15.70 -21.06
CA LEU A 154 -10.41 -15.79 -19.60
C LEU A 154 -11.36 -14.73 -19.02
N ILE A 155 -11.32 -13.50 -19.55
CA ILE A 155 -12.24 -12.44 -19.10
C ILE A 155 -13.69 -12.78 -19.47
N ALA A 156 -13.92 -13.35 -20.66
CA ALA A 156 -15.26 -13.76 -21.09
C ALA A 156 -15.85 -14.91 -20.25
N GLU A 157 -15.02 -15.73 -19.61
CA GLU A 157 -15.46 -16.79 -18.68
C GLU A 157 -15.88 -16.28 -17.29
N LEU A 158 -15.57 -15.01 -16.95
CA LEU A 158 -15.96 -14.39 -15.68
C LEU A 158 -17.36 -13.76 -15.71
N ASP A 159 -17.93 -13.56 -16.90
CA ASP A 159 -19.29 -13.05 -17.13
C ASP A 159 -20.35 -14.17 -17.09
#